data_AF-A0A1G0PCV6-F1
#
_entry.id   AF-A0A1G0PCV6-F1
#
_cell.length_a   1.000
_cell.length_b   1.000
_cell.length_c   1.000
_cell.angle_alpha   90.00
_cell.angle_beta   90.00
_cell.angle_gamma   90.00
#
_symmetry.space_group_name_H-M   'P 1'
#
loop_
_entity.id
_entity.type
_entity.pdbx_description
1 polymer ?
#
loop_
_entity_poly.entity_id
_entity_poly.type
_entity_poly.pdbx_seq_one_letter_code
_entity_poly.pdbx_strand_id
1 'polypeptide(L)'
;MRHQQDIGLAAEQRTAITKAIQDFQAKTIELQWRMEAETQKLGEMLSKPVADQAAVLQHLDQVLNVEREVKRAHIGLLVQIKNTLTAEQQARLNAARQ
;
A
#
# COMPACT_ATOMS: atom_id res chain seq x y z
N MET A 1 -8.10 6.45 11.89
CA MET A 1 -9.49 6.22 12.37
C MET A 1 -10.08 7.39 13.16
N ARG A 2 -9.46 8.58 13.17
CA ARG A 2 -9.84 9.69 14.08
C ARG A 2 -11.19 10.35 13.78
N HIS A 3 -11.77 10.10 12.59
CA HIS A 3 -13.05 10.68 12.14
C HIS A 3 -14.16 9.64 11.91
N GLN A 4 -13.97 8.39 12.34
CA GLN A 4 -14.97 7.33 12.12
C GLN A 4 -16.28 7.54 12.89
N GLN A 5 -16.24 8.25 14.02
CA GLN A 5 -17.43 8.63 14.78
C GLN A 5 -18.10 9.85 14.12
N ASP A 6 -17.31 10.80 13.63
CA ASP A 6 -17.80 12.06 13.04
C ASP A 6 -18.60 11.87 11.74
N ILE A 7 -18.28 10.85 10.94
CA ILE A 7 -18.99 10.58 9.67
C ILE A 7 -20.13 9.57 9.81
N GLY A 8 -20.45 9.11 11.02
CA GLY A 8 -21.62 8.25 11.26
C GLY A 8 -21.63 6.94 10.47
N LEU A 9 -20.52 6.19 10.48
CA LEU A 9 -20.45 4.91 9.76
C LEU A 9 -21.47 3.89 10.29
N ALA A 10 -22.23 3.29 9.37
CA ALA A 10 -23.08 2.14 9.65
C ALA A 10 -22.25 0.90 10.03
N ALA A 11 -22.87 -0.08 10.71
CA ALA A 11 -22.18 -1.29 11.15
C ALA A 11 -21.55 -2.07 9.97
N GLU A 12 -22.28 -2.20 8.86
CA GLU A 12 -21.81 -2.87 7.65
C GLU A 12 -20.59 -2.17 7.03
N GLN A 13 -20.62 -0.84 6.97
CA GLN A 13 -19.49 -0.04 6.49
C GLN A 13 -18.25 -0.22 7.37
N ARG A 14 -18.42 -0.27 8.69
CA ARG A 14 -17.31 -0.53 9.63
C ARG A 14 -16.70 -1.90 9.42
N THR A 15 -17.52 -2.92 9.21
CA THR A 15 -17.06 -4.29 8.94
C THR A 15 -16.29 -4.34 7.62
N ALA A 16 -16.82 -3.75 6.55
CA ALA A 16 -16.18 -3.71 5.24
C ALA A 16 -14.82 -2.98 5.27
N ILE A 17 -14.77 -1.81 5.93
CA ILE A 17 -13.53 -1.04 6.07
C ILE A 17 -12.50 -1.80 6.92
N THR A 18 -12.92 -2.41 8.02
CA THR A 18 -12.03 -3.20 8.89
C THR A 18 -11.41 -4.37 8.12
N LYS A 19 -12.23 -5.09 7.35
CA LYS A 19 -11.76 -6.19 6.50
C LYS A 19 -10.75 -5.70 5.46
N ALA A 20 -11.05 -4.61 4.76
CA ALA A 20 -10.14 -4.03 3.77
C ALA A 20 -8.78 -3.66 4.38
N ILE A 21 -8.77 -3.12 5.60
CA ILE A 21 -7.54 -2.79 6.33
C ILE A 21 -6.77 -4.06 6.70
N GLN A 22 -7.44 -5.09 7.21
CA GLN A 22 -6.81 -6.36 7.56
C GLN A 22 -6.16 -7.04 6.35
N ASP A 23 -6.89 -7.09 5.22
CA ASP A 23 -6.38 -7.65 3.96
C ASP A 23 -5.16 -6.87 3.46
N PHE A 24 -5.20 -5.53 3.55
CA PHE A 24 -4.06 -4.67 3.22
C PHE A 24 -2.87 -4.89 4.16
N GLN A 25 -3.09 -5.04 5.46
CA GLN A 25 -2.04 -5.29 6.44
C GLN A 25 -1.32 -6.61 6.16
N ALA A 26 -2.08 -7.69 5.92
CA ALA A 26 -1.51 -9.00 5.57
C ALA A 26 -0.63 -8.90 4.31
N LYS A 27 -1.14 -8.25 3.25
CA LYS A 27 -0.39 -8.05 2.01
C LYS A 27 0.84 -7.15 2.19
N THR A 28 0.77 -6.16 3.07
CA THR A 28 1.89 -5.22 3.31
C THR A 28 3.08 -5.92 3.95
N ILE A 29 2.85 -6.87 4.85
CA ILE A 29 3.93 -7.66 5.47
C ILE A 29 4.67 -8.47 4.40
N GLU A 30 3.93 -9.16 3.52
CA GLU A 30 4.51 -9.92 2.41
C GLU A 30 5.36 -9.01 1.49
N LEU A 31 4.82 -7.84 1.13
CA LEU A 31 5.51 -6.88 0.28
C LEU A 31 6.75 -6.27 0.95
N GLN A 32 6.73 -6.05 2.26
CA GLN A 32 7.90 -5.59 3.01
C GLN A 32 9.04 -6.62 2.94
N TRP A 33 8.74 -7.90 3.17
CA TRP A 33 9.75 -8.95 3.10
C TRP A 33 10.33 -9.10 1.69
N ARG A 34 9.47 -9.03 0.66
CA ARG A 34 9.92 -9.01 -0.74
C ARG A 34 10.82 -7.82 -1.02
N MET A 35 10.46 -6.63 -0.56
CA MET A 35 11.26 -5.41 -0.75
C MET A 35 12.66 -5.56 -0.13
N GLU A 36 12.73 -6.04 1.10
CA GLU A 36 13.98 -6.25 1.83
C GLU A 36 14.88 -7.25 1.11
N ALA A 37 14.34 -8.40 0.71
CA ALA A 37 15.08 -9.44 -0.03
C ALA A 37 15.62 -8.93 -1.37
N GLU A 38 14.79 -8.27 -2.17
CA GLU A 38 15.20 -7.75 -3.48
C GLU A 38 16.24 -6.62 -3.34
N THR A 39 16.09 -5.74 -2.35
CA THR A 39 17.04 -4.65 -2.08
C THR A 39 18.38 -5.18 -1.57
N GLN A 40 18.36 -6.18 -0.67
CA GLN A 40 19.58 -6.83 -0.20
C GLN A 40 20.35 -7.44 -1.38
N LYS A 41 19.68 -8.20 -2.24
CA LYS A 41 20.28 -8.81 -3.41
C LYS A 41 20.83 -7.77 -4.39
N LEU A 42 20.15 -6.63 -4.58
CA LEU A 42 20.68 -5.52 -5.36
C LEU A 42 21.98 -4.98 -4.75
N GLY A 43 22.03 -4.80 -3.43
CA GLY A 43 23.22 -4.39 -2.70
C GLY A 43 24.39 -5.36 -2.88
N GLU A 44 24.13 -6.67 -2.83
CA GLU A 44 25.13 -7.72 -3.09
C GLU A 44 25.65 -7.71 -4.54
N MET A 45 24.82 -7.35 -5.51
CA MET A 45 25.26 -7.20 -6.90
C MET A 45 26.15 -5.98 -7.09
N LEU A 46 25.83 -4.88 -6.42
CA LEU A 46 26.56 -3.62 -6.47
C LEU A 46 27.86 -3.63 -5.66
N SER A 47 27.99 -4.52 -4.67
CA SER A 47 29.22 -4.65 -3.86
C SER A 47 30.35 -5.39 -4.58
N LYS A 48 30.08 -6.00 -5.75
CA LYS A 48 31.09 -6.69 -6.56
C LYS A 48 32.07 -5.69 -7.18
N PRO A 49 33.38 -6.00 -7.27
CA PRO A 49 34.37 -5.12 -7.89
C PRO A 49 34.06 -4.77 -9.35
N VAL A 50 33.41 -5.68 -10.08
CA VAL A 50 32.89 -5.46 -11.43
C VAL A 50 31.46 -5.96 -11.45
N ALA A 51 30.51 -5.05 -11.59
CA ALA A 51 29.09 -5.36 -11.68
C ALA A 51 28.66 -5.51 -13.14
N ASP A 52 27.88 -6.56 -13.44
CA ASP A 52 27.21 -6.70 -14.72
C ASP A 52 26.04 -5.70 -14.78
N GLN A 53 26.19 -4.67 -15.60
CA GLN A 53 25.21 -3.60 -15.73
C GLN A 53 23.84 -4.11 -16.17
N ALA A 54 23.77 -5.04 -17.10
CA ALA A 54 22.49 -5.56 -17.61
C ALA A 54 21.76 -6.35 -16.51
N ALA A 55 22.49 -7.20 -15.79
CA ALA A 55 21.92 -7.95 -14.67
C ALA A 55 21.46 -7.03 -13.54
N VAL A 56 22.24 -6.00 -13.19
CA VAL A 56 21.87 -5.02 -12.14
C VAL A 56 20.60 -4.26 -12.50
N LEU A 57 20.48 -3.78 -13.74
CA LEU A 57 19.28 -3.06 -14.18
C LEU A 57 18.04 -3.97 -14.21
N GLN A 58 18.19 -5.21 -14.66
CA GLN A 58 17.10 -6.19 -14.60
C GLN A 58 16.65 -6.49 -13.16
N HIS A 59 17.59 -6.51 -12.21
CA HIS A 59 17.27 -6.74 -10.80
C HIS A 59 16.65 -5.49 -10.16
N LEU A 60 17.10 -4.28 -10.53
CA LEU A 60 16.47 -3.02 -10.15
C LEU A 60 15.00 -2.99 -10.57
N ASP A 61 14.67 -3.46 -11.77
CA ASP A 61 13.27 -3.55 -12.22
C ASP A 61 12.40 -4.42 -11.30
N GLN A 62 12.97 -5.46 -10.67
CA GLN A 62 12.26 -6.27 -9.68
C GLN A 62 11.95 -5.46 -8.40
N VAL A 63 12.93 -4.73 -7.88
CA VAL A 63 12.73 -3.83 -6.73
C VAL A 63 11.63 -2.80 -7.03
N LEU A 64 11.68 -2.16 -8.20
CA LEU A 64 10.69 -1.18 -8.64
C LEU A 64 9.30 -1.79 -8.83
N ASN A 65 9.21 -3.06 -9.25
CA ASN A 65 7.94 -3.77 -9.31
C ASN A 65 7.33 -3.97 -7.92
N VAL A 66 8.12 -4.31 -6.90
CA VAL A 66 7.62 -4.41 -5.52
C VAL A 66 7.13 -3.05 -5.02
N GLU A 67 7.86 -1.96 -5.30
CA GLU A 67 7.39 -0.61 -4.94
C GLU A 67 6.05 -0.26 -5.59
N ARG A 68 5.89 -0.62 -6.88
CA ARG A 68 4.64 -0.44 -7.61
C ARG A 68 3.50 -1.20 -6.94
N GLU A 69 3.74 -2.45 -6.53
CA GLU A 69 2.74 -3.27 -5.84
C GLU A 69 2.31 -2.65 -4.50
N VAL A 70 3.26 -2.12 -3.70
CA VAL A 70 2.98 -1.41 -2.45
C VAL A 70 2.10 -0.18 -2.70
N LYS A 71 2.49 0.67 -3.65
CA LYS A 71 1.73 1.89 -3.99
C LYS A 71 0.32 1.54 -4.49
N ARG A 72 0.20 0.50 -5.32
CA ARG A 72 -1.09 0.03 -5.84
C ARG A 72 -1.98 -0.53 -4.73
N ALA A 73 -1.43 -1.30 -3.79
CA ALA A 73 -2.16 -1.82 -2.65
C ALA A 73 -2.68 -0.68 -1.77
N HIS A 74 -1.84 0.33 -1.49
CA HIS A 74 -2.22 1.47 -0.66
C HIS A 74 -3.32 2.31 -1.33
N ILE A 75 -3.14 2.69 -2.61
CA ILE A 75 -4.15 3.44 -3.34
C ILE A 75 -5.45 2.63 -3.47
N GLY A 76 -5.36 1.32 -3.73
CA GLY A 76 -6.50 0.41 -3.77
C GLY A 76 -7.31 0.42 -2.48
N LEU A 77 -6.64 0.34 -1.33
CA LEU A 77 -7.29 0.46 -0.01
C LEU A 77 -8.05 1.79 0.12
N LEU A 78 -7.41 2.90 -0.21
CA LEU A 78 -8.03 4.23 -0.11
C LEU A 78 -9.29 4.35 -0.99
N VAL A 79 -9.23 3.82 -2.22
CA VAL A 79 -10.37 3.79 -3.14
C VAL A 79 -11.50 2.91 -2.59
N GLN A 80 -11.18 1.72 -2.06
CA GLN A 80 -12.17 0.81 -1.48
C GLN A 80 -12.87 1.43 -0.26
N ILE A 81 -12.11 2.07 0.63
CA ILE A 81 -12.67 2.81 1.77
C ILE A 81 -13.59 3.91 1.26
N LYS A 82 -13.15 4.73 0.30
CA LYS A 82 -13.95 5.82 -0.28
C LYS A 82 -15.26 5.30 -0.87
N ASN A 83 -15.23 4.22 -1.63
CA ASN A 83 -16.42 3.62 -2.25
C ASN A 83 -17.38 2.97 -1.24
N THR A 84 -16.92 2.68 -0.03
CA THR A 84 -17.78 2.19 1.06
C THR A 84 -18.58 3.33 1.70
N LEU A 85 -18.14 4.59 1.56
CA LEU A 85 -18.79 5.78 2.12
C LEU A 85 -19.87 6.31 1.18
N THR A 86 -20.98 6.81 1.74
CA THR A 86 -21.99 7.54 0.97
C THR A 86 -21.46 8.91 0.52
N ALA A 87 -22.11 9.51 -0.48
CA ALA A 87 -21.73 10.86 -0.96
C ALA A 87 -21.72 11.91 0.15
N GLU A 88 -22.68 11.84 1.08
CA GLU A 88 -22.77 12.73 2.23
C GLU A 88 -21.60 12.52 3.21
N GLN A 89 -21.26 11.27 3.50
CA GLN A 89 -20.11 10.93 4.36
C GLN A 89 -18.78 11.36 3.75
N GLN A 90 -18.63 11.24 2.42
CA GLN A 90 -17.45 11.71 1.70
C GLN A 90 -17.32 13.23 1.78
N ALA A 91 -18.42 13.97 1.63
CA ALA A 91 -18.43 15.43 1.76
C ALA A 91 -18.00 15.87 3.18
N ARG A 92 -18.56 15.24 4.22
CA ARG A 92 -18.18 15.50 5.62
C ARG A 92 -16.71 15.18 5.89
N LEU A 93 -16.20 14.06 5.38
CA LEU A 93 -14.80 13.67 5.53
C LEU A 93 -13.84 14.65 4.83
N ASN A 94 -14.23 15.20 3.67
CA ASN A 94 -13.43 16.20 2.97
C ASN A 94 -13.43 17.55 3.71
N ALA A 95 -14.58 17.97 4.25
CA ALA A 95 -14.68 19.17 5.07
C ALA A 95 -13.84 19.09 6.36
N ALA A 96 -13.75 17.90 6.97
CA ALA A 96 -12.94 17.67 8.18
C ALA A 96 -11.41 17.61 7.93
N ARG A 97 -10.98 17.54 6.66
CA ARG A 97 -9.57 17.52 6.25
C ARG A 97 -9.02 18.89 5.86
N GLN A 98 -9.90 19.88 5.64
CA GLN A 98 -9.55 21.28 5.39
C GLN A 98 -9.34 22.01 6.71
#